data_AF-A0A543KBZ1-F1
#
_entry.id   AF-A0A543KBZ1-F1
#
_cell.length_a   1.000
_cell.length_b   1.000
_cell.length_c   1.000
_cell.angle_alpha   90.00
_cell.angle_beta   90.00
_cell.angle_gamma   90.00
#
_symmetry.space_group_name_H-M   'P 1'
#
loop_
_entity.id
_entity.type
_entity.pdbx_description
1 polymer ?
#
loop_
_entity_poly.entity_id
_entity_poly.type
_entity_poly.pdbx_seq_one_letter_code
_entity_poly.pdbx_strand_id
1 'polypeptide(L)' 'MFKFLFGNKANAPEIKRETQRETVERAQKELNEILVTLAPKARITIYPDEGTLTIDLPEQMPDEAKALPAPENKTDG' A
#
# COMPACT_ATOMS: atom_id res chain seq x y z
N MET A 1 -3.16 -34.75 -21.55
CA MET A 1 -3.73 -33.55 -22.19
C MET A 1 -3.54 -32.32 -21.28
N PHE A 2 -2.30 -31.92 -20.93
CA PHE A 2 -2.03 -30.79 -20.02
C PHE A 2 -0.82 -29.91 -20.43
N LYS A 3 -0.27 -30.10 -21.64
CA LYS A 3 0.89 -29.33 -22.12
C LYS A 3 0.59 -27.83 -22.35
N PHE A 4 -0.67 -27.43 -22.42
CA PHE A 4 -1.10 -26.04 -22.58
C PHE A 4 -1.00 -25.22 -21.28
N LEU A 5 -0.96 -25.85 -20.10
CA LEU A 5 -0.84 -25.13 -18.82
C LEU A 5 0.57 -24.57 -18.58
N PHE A 6 1.56 -25.06 -19.34
CA PHE A 6 2.96 -24.61 -19.28
C PHE A 6 3.36 -23.74 -20.49
N GLY A 7 2.40 -23.42 -21.37
CA GLY A 7 2.62 -22.45 -22.44
C GLY A 7 2.83 -21.06 -21.86
N ASN A 8 3.95 -20.42 -22.23
CA ASN A 8 4.29 -19.02 -21.93
C ASN A 8 4.86 -18.65 -20.55
N LYS A 9 5.54 -19.54 -19.83
CA LYS A 9 6.46 -19.07 -18.76
C LYS A 9 7.65 -18.23 -19.28
N ALA A 10 7.92 -18.24 -20.59
CA ALA A 10 8.99 -17.46 -21.23
C ALA A 10 8.62 -15.98 -21.45
N ASN A 11 7.35 -15.59 -21.33
CA ASN A 11 6.88 -14.21 -21.47
C ASN A 11 6.28 -13.67 -20.17
N ALA A 12 6.58 -14.30 -19.03
CA ALA A 12 6.31 -13.66 -17.76
C ALA A 12 7.20 -12.40 -17.71
N PRO A 13 6.65 -11.20 -17.44
CA PRO A 13 7.47 -10.02 -17.28
C PRO A 13 8.53 -10.37 -16.25
N GLU A 14 9.80 -10.22 -16.63
CA GLU A 14 10.92 -10.43 -15.72
C GLU A 14 10.75 -9.38 -14.62
N ILE A 15 10.13 -9.79 -13.51
CA ILE A 15 10.00 -8.95 -12.32
C ILE A 15 11.43 -8.75 -11.86
N LYS A 16 12.01 -7.60 -12.26
CA LYS A 16 13.35 -7.20 -11.86
C LYS A 16 13.37 -7.25 -10.35
N ARG A 17 14.09 -8.23 -9.79
CA ARG A 17 14.20 -8.37 -8.34
C ARG A 17 14.90 -7.12 -7.84
N GLU A 18 14.15 -6.28 -7.12
CA GLU A 18 14.70 -5.09 -6.49
C GLU A 18 15.76 -5.52 -5.46
N THR A 19 16.84 -4.74 -5.40
CA THR A 19 17.76 -4.80 -4.27
C THR A 19 17.10 -4.20 -3.04
N GLN A 20 17.61 -4.55 -1.85
CA GLN A 20 17.09 -3.99 -0.58
C GLN A 20 17.08 -2.46 -0.57
N ARG A 21 18.12 -1.83 -1.16
CA ARG A 21 18.22 -0.37 -1.27
C ARG A 21 17.11 0.21 -2.15
N GLU A 22 16.93 -0.35 -3.35
CA GLU A 22 15.89 0.10 -4.28
C GLU A 22 14.49 -0.04 -3.66
N THR A 23 14.24 -1.13 -2.93
CA THR A 23 12.97 -1.34 -2.23
C THR A 23 12.74 -0.30 -1.14
N VAL A 24 13.77 0.06 -0.36
CA VAL A 24 13.66 1.12 0.66
C VAL A 24 13.38 2.48 0.03
N GLU A 25 14.12 2.84 -1.02
CA GLU A 25 13.94 4.12 -1.71
C GLU A 25 12.54 4.24 -2.35
N ARG A 26 12.04 3.17 -2.95
CA ARG A 26 10.69 3.11 -3.49
C ARG A 26 9.64 3.24 -2.38
N ALA A 27 9.73 2.46 -1.32
CA ALA A 27 8.80 2.51 -0.20
C ALA A 27 8.78 3.90 0.45
N GLN A 28 9.94 4.53 0.63
CA GLN A 28 10.05 5.88 1.17
C GLN A 28 9.37 6.91 0.25
N LYS A 29 9.54 6.79 -1.07
CA LYS A 29 8.88 7.67 -2.03
C LYS A 29 7.36 7.53 -1.97
N GLU A 30 6.85 6.31 -2.02
CA GLU A 30 5.41 6.02 -1.93
C GLU A 30 4.81 6.55 -0.62
N LEU A 31 5.51 6.37 0.50
CA LEU A 31 5.09 6.89 1.79
C LEU A 31 4.97 8.43 1.76
N ASN A 32 5.98 9.12 1.22
CA ASN A 32 5.98 10.58 1.13
C ASN A 32 4.85 11.12 0.25
N GLU A 33 4.55 10.44 -0.86
CA GLU A 33 3.45 10.81 -1.77
C GLU A 33 2.09 10.73 -1.07
N ILE A 34 1.88 9.77 -0.18
CA ILE A 34 0.64 9.65 0.59
C ILE A 34 0.60 10.71 1.70
N LEU A 35 1.66 10.78 2.52
CA LEU A 35 1.72 11.65 3.69
C LEU A 35 1.58 13.14 3.35
N VAL A 36 2.06 13.56 2.18
CA VAL A 36 1.90 14.95 1.72
C VAL A 36 0.45 15.31 1.42
N THR A 37 -0.41 14.34 1.09
CA THR A 37 -1.83 14.58 0.79
C THR A 37 -2.71 14.65 2.04
N LEU A 38 -2.23 14.15 3.19
CA LEU A 38 -3.01 14.11 4.43
C LEU A 38 -3.22 15.51 5.04
N ALA A 39 -4.45 15.77 5.46
CA ALA A 39 -4.82 16.94 6.26
C ALA A 39 -5.86 16.49 7.30
N PRO A 40 -5.50 16.39 8.59
CA PRO A 40 -4.22 16.79 9.21
C PRO A 40 -3.04 15.88 8.84
N LYS A 41 -1.81 16.35 9.09
CA LYS A 41 -0.58 15.58 8.85
C LYS A 41 -0.46 14.44 9.87
N ALA A 42 0.00 13.27 9.40
CA ALA A 42 0.28 12.14 10.26
C ALA A 42 1.49 12.40 11.17
N ARG A 43 1.50 11.80 12.36
CA ARG A 43 2.65 11.79 13.26
C ARG A 43 3.49 10.54 12.98
N ILE A 44 4.81 10.69 12.93
CA ILE A 44 5.74 9.58 12.75
C ILE A 44 6.58 9.45 14.02
N THR A 45 6.59 8.25 14.59
CA THR A 45 7.42 7.88 15.74
C THR A 45 8.44 6.85 15.29
N ILE A 46 9.72 7.06 15.60
CA ILE A 46 10.83 6.17 15.25
C ILE A 46 11.35 5.53 16.53
N TYR A 47 11.54 4.21 16.52
CA TYR A 47 12.12 3.42 17.61
C TYR A 47 13.49 2.89 17.16
N PRO A 48 14.59 3.62 17.44
CA PRO A 48 15.91 3.31 16.87
C PRO A 48 16.52 2.00 17.38
N ASP A 49 16.17 1.62 18.60
CA ASP A 49 16.55 0.39 19.29
C ASP A 49 15.93 -0.86 18.67
N GLU A 50 14.71 -0.75 18.16
CA GLU A 50 14.02 -1.83 17.45
C GLU A 50 14.23 -1.78 15.92
N GLY A 51 14.65 -0.62 15.39
CA GLY A 51 14.75 -0.37 13.96
C GLY A 51 13.38 -0.25 13.27
N THR A 52 12.34 0.14 14.01
CA THR A 52 10.95 0.22 13.54
C THR A 52 10.43 1.66 13.56
N LEU A 53 9.30 1.88 12.89
CA LEU A 53 8.57 3.14 12.94
C LEU A 53 7.07 2.88 13.00
N THR A 54 6.34 3.82 13.60
CA THR A 54 4.87 3.84 13.61
C THR A 54 4.37 5.16 13.05
N ILE A 55 3.28 5.10 12.30
CA ILE A 55 2.65 6.27 11.68
C ILE A 55 1.23 6.37 12.20
N ASP A 56 0.96 7.43 12.96
CA ASP A 56 -0.40 7.74 13.44
C ASP A 56 -1.14 8.45 12.30
N LEU A 57 -2.00 7.68 11.62
CA LEU A 57 -2.84 8.16 10.54
C LEU A 57 -4.05 8.94 11.10
N PRO A 58 -4.58 9.92 10.34
CA PRO A 58 -5.83 10.58 10.70
C PRO A 58 -7.00 9.58 10.72
N GLU A 59 -8.04 9.89 11.51
CA GLU A 59 -9.25 9.04 11.65
C GLU A 59 -9.95 8.79 10.31
N GLN A 60 -9.89 9.76 9.40
CA GLN A 60 -10.45 9.62 8.06
C GLN A 60 -9.39 9.97 7.03
N MET A 61 -9.12 9.04 6.12
CA MET A 61 -8.19 9.26 5.03
C MET A 61 -8.88 10.04 3.88
N PRO A 62 -8.15 10.87 3.10
CA PRO A 62 -8.75 11.70 2.05
C PRO A 62 -9.42 10.92 0.91
N ASP A 63 -9.01 9.69 0.67
CA ASP A 63 -9.62 8.75 -0.26
C ASP A 63 -10.93 8.15 0.30
N GLU A 64 -10.96 7.84 1.59
CA GLU A 64 -12.15 7.36 2.30
C GLU A 64 -13.23 8.43 2.41
N ALA A 65 -12.86 9.70 2.56
CA ALA A 65 -13.82 10.82 2.54
C ALA A 65 -14.53 11.01 1.19
N LYS A 66 -13.92 10.54 0.10
CA LYS A 66 -14.50 10.59 -1.26
C LYS A 66 -15.31 9.35 -1.60
N ALA A 67 -15.10 8.25 -0.88
CA ALA A 67 -15.92 7.07 -1.02
C ALA A 67 -17.30 7.37 -0.42
N LEU A 68 -18.35 7.24 -1.24
CA LEU A 68 -19.71 7.21 -0.72
C LEU A 68 -19.79 6.12 0.35
N PRO A 69 -20.45 6.36 1.50
CA PRO A 69 -20.66 5.31 2.47
C PRO A 69 -21.34 4.14 1.76
N ALA A 70 -20.80 2.94 1.96
CA ALA A 70 -21.38 1.73 1.38
C ALA A 70 -22.88 1.69 1.77
N PRO A 71 -23.78 1.34 0.83
CA PRO A 71 -25.19 1.26 1.15
C PRO A 71 -25.37 0.32 2.34
N GLU A 72 -26.10 0.79 3.36
CA GLU A 72 -26.48 -0.08 4.46
C GLU A 72 -27.21 -1.28 3.85
N ASN A 73 -26.69 -2.49 4.11
CA ASN A 73 -27.43 -3.71 3.85
C ASN A 73 -28.65 -3.69 4.77
N LYS A 74 -29.74 -3.06 4.31
CA LYS A 74 -31.08 -3.31 4.81
C LYS A 74 -31.37 -4.78 4.55
N THR A 75 -31.06 -5.57 5.56
CA THR A 75 -31.68 -6.88 5.73
C THR A 75 -33.09 -6.57 6.17
N ASP A 76 -33.95 -6.27 5.19
CA ASP A 76 -35.39 -6.23 5.41
C ASP A 76 -35.80 -7.67 5.75
N GLY A 77 -36.09 -7.90 7.04
CA GLY A 77 -36.62 -9.15 7.57
C GLY A 77 -38.11 -9.31 7.31
#